data_AF-A0A4Y2X2P2-F1
#
_entry.id   AF-A0A4Y2X2P2-F1
#
_cell.length_a   1.000
_cell.length_b   1.000
_cell.length_c   1.000
_cell.angle_alpha   90.00
_cell.angle_beta   90.00
_cell.angle_gamma   90.00
#
_symmetry.space_group_name_H-M   'P 1'
#
loop_
_entity.id
_entity.type
_entity.pdbx_description
1 polymer ?
#
loop_
_entity_poly.entity_id
_entity_poly.type
_entity_poly.pdbx_seq_one_letter_code
_entity_poly.pdbx_strand_id
1 'polypeptide(L)'
;YVKDTDCYEQNSLYPHKPKDETCELWQSVNTVGDKENKYSMYISKTTGAPVHYVMKGYNNLLGSHYDKYELYYSSYEPGSVTDDDFEIDTSIQCGNFPGPGVERMVFNNPMIEFINNDDTHVHESFEDFKEKHGKSYSDSTEHESRKNIYRQNYRYVQSINRAGLTYALKLNQMADYNDNEFRMIRGRLPSSGYNGGKAFPKEEFSEAVPDALDWRLYGITL
;
A
#
# COMPACT_ATOMS: atom_id res chain seq x y z
N TYR A 1 -5.30 -34.34 2.62
CA TYR A 1 -4.11 -35.10 3.13
C TYR A 1 -3.84 -34.65 4.56
N VAL A 2 -3.56 -35.57 5.48
CA VAL A 2 -3.27 -35.27 6.90
C VAL A 2 -1.90 -35.84 7.28
N LYS A 3 -1.04 -35.04 7.91
CA LYS A 3 0.30 -35.46 8.37
C LYS A 3 0.73 -34.69 9.62
N ASP A 4 1.45 -35.35 10.52
CA ASP A 4 2.13 -34.73 11.67
C ASP A 4 3.30 -33.82 11.22
N THR A 5 3.33 -32.61 11.76
CA THR A 5 4.36 -31.61 11.41
C THR A 5 4.52 -30.54 12.49
N ASP A 6 5.56 -29.72 12.37
CA ASP A 6 5.71 -28.51 13.17
C ASP A 6 4.59 -27.53 12.82
N CYS A 7 4.05 -26.85 13.83
CA CYS A 7 2.94 -25.89 13.64
C CYS A 7 3.30 -24.67 12.77
N TYR A 8 4.59 -24.42 12.56
CA TYR A 8 5.11 -23.26 11.83
C TYR A 8 6.17 -23.69 10.82
N GLU A 9 6.16 -23.10 9.62
CA GLU A 9 7.26 -23.25 8.68
C GLU A 9 8.57 -22.68 9.27
N GLN A 10 9.72 -23.24 8.88
CA GLN A 10 11.04 -22.80 9.37
C GLN A 10 11.25 -21.28 9.23
N ASN A 11 10.74 -20.68 8.15
CA ASN A 11 10.83 -19.24 7.87
C ASN A 11 9.54 -18.47 8.22
N SER A 12 8.64 -19.04 9.03
CA SER A 12 7.40 -18.34 9.43
C SER A 12 7.75 -17.03 10.14
N LEU A 13 7.09 -15.95 9.72
CA LEU A 13 7.23 -14.60 10.26
C LEU A 13 6.47 -14.42 11.60
N TYR A 14 5.81 -15.45 12.11
CA TYR A 14 5.04 -15.34 13.34
C TYR A 14 5.97 -15.13 14.55
N PRO A 15 5.80 -14.03 15.30
CA PRO A 15 6.73 -13.65 16.36
C PRO A 15 6.60 -14.51 17.63
N HIS A 16 5.46 -15.15 17.84
CA HIS A 16 5.14 -15.91 19.06
C HIS A 16 4.99 -17.40 18.80
N LYS A 17 6.06 -18.07 18.39
CA LYS A 17 6.08 -19.54 18.23
C LYS A 17 6.18 -20.21 19.61
N PRO A 18 5.17 -20.95 20.09
CA PRO A 18 5.31 -21.76 21.28
C PRO A 18 6.42 -22.79 21.07
N LYS A 19 7.27 -22.99 22.08
CA LYS A 19 8.30 -24.05 22.02
C LYS A 19 7.59 -25.39 22.17
N ASP A 20 7.91 -26.32 21.28
CA ASP A 20 7.55 -27.74 21.32
C ASP A 20 6.06 -28.09 21.05
N GLU A 21 5.36 -27.29 20.23
CA GLU A 21 4.00 -27.62 19.79
C GLU A 21 4.00 -28.45 18.51
N THR A 22 3.25 -29.56 18.52
CA THR A 22 3.06 -30.43 17.36
C THR A 22 1.67 -30.25 16.77
N CYS A 23 1.59 -30.19 15.44
CA CYS A 23 0.34 -29.96 14.72
C CYS A 23 0.04 -31.08 13.73
N GLU A 24 -1.25 -31.25 13.47
CA GLU A 24 -1.75 -31.95 12.30
C GLU A 24 -1.95 -30.96 11.15
N LEU A 25 -1.33 -31.27 10.01
CA LEU A 25 -1.47 -30.50 8.78
C LEU A 25 -2.56 -31.09 7.90
N TRP A 26 -3.63 -30.33 7.70
CA TRP A 26 -4.74 -30.63 6.83
C TRP A 26 -4.59 -29.87 5.52
N GLN A 27 -4.54 -30.59 4.40
CA GLN A 27 -4.36 -29.98 3.07
C GLN A 27 -5.50 -30.30 2.11
N SER A 28 -5.98 -29.23 1.46
CA SER A 28 -6.90 -29.25 0.32
C SER A 28 -6.24 -28.59 -0.88
N VAL A 29 -6.36 -29.21 -2.05
CA VAL A 29 -5.83 -28.70 -3.30
C VAL A 29 -6.97 -28.67 -4.32
N ASN A 30 -7.16 -27.53 -4.96
CA ASN A 30 -8.17 -27.31 -5.99
C ASN A 30 -7.48 -26.78 -7.25
N THR A 31 -7.66 -27.50 -8.37
CA THR A 31 -7.07 -27.13 -9.65
C THR A 31 -8.14 -26.58 -10.58
N VAL A 32 -7.91 -25.39 -11.13
CA VAL A 32 -8.77 -24.73 -12.13
C VAL A 32 -7.93 -24.41 -13.35
N GLY A 33 -8.15 -25.13 -14.46
CA GLY A 33 -7.29 -25.07 -15.64
C GLY A 33 -5.85 -25.49 -15.27
N ASP A 34 -4.87 -24.65 -15.63
CA ASP A 34 -3.45 -24.86 -15.30
C ASP A 34 -3.03 -24.24 -13.96
N LYS A 35 -4.00 -23.82 -13.13
CA LYS A 35 -3.76 -23.16 -11.83
C LYS A 35 -4.11 -24.11 -10.69
N GLU A 36 -3.22 -24.25 -9.72
CA GLU A 36 -3.37 -25.09 -8.52
C GLU A 36 -3.46 -24.21 -7.26
N ASN A 37 -4.62 -24.17 -6.64
CA ASN A 37 -4.84 -23.50 -5.37
C ASN A 37 -4.68 -24.49 -4.21
N LYS A 38 -3.82 -24.17 -3.25
CA LYS A 38 -3.51 -25.02 -2.10
C LYS A 38 -3.89 -24.32 -0.80
N TYR A 39 -4.64 -25.02 0.03
CA TYR A 39 -5.08 -24.60 1.35
C TYR A 39 -4.49 -25.55 2.39
N SER A 40 -3.80 -25.01 3.39
CA SER A 40 -3.13 -25.77 4.44
C SER A 40 -3.58 -25.25 5.80
N MET A 41 -4.12 -26.11 6.65
CA MET A 41 -4.56 -25.78 8.00
C MET A 41 -3.77 -26.60 9.02
N TYR A 42 -3.22 -25.93 10.02
CA TYR A 42 -2.44 -26.53 11.10
C TYR A 42 -3.28 -26.50 12.36
N ILE A 43 -3.53 -27.67 12.93
CA ILE A 43 -4.35 -27.85 14.13
C ILE A 43 -3.45 -28.41 15.24
N SER A 44 -3.46 -27.79 16.41
CA SER A 44 -2.69 -28.25 17.57
C SER A 44 -3.16 -29.63 18.01
N LYS A 45 -2.23 -30.59 18.14
CA LYS A 45 -2.57 -31.93 18.64
C LYS A 45 -2.90 -31.93 20.13
N THR A 46 -2.41 -30.94 20.87
CA THR A 46 -2.62 -30.84 22.32
C THR A 46 -4.00 -30.29 22.64
N THR A 47 -4.45 -29.25 21.92
CA THR A 47 -5.70 -28.53 22.24
C THR A 47 -6.83 -28.77 21.24
N GLY A 48 -6.52 -29.27 20.04
CA GLY A 48 -7.46 -29.33 18.92
C GLY A 48 -7.78 -27.95 18.32
N ALA A 49 -7.11 -26.88 18.77
CA ALA A 49 -7.34 -25.52 18.28
C ALA A 49 -6.61 -25.26 16.95
N PRO A 50 -7.17 -24.43 16.05
CA PRO A 50 -6.46 -23.94 14.88
C PRO A 50 -5.29 -23.05 15.30
N VAL A 51 -4.13 -23.26 14.67
CA VAL A 51 -2.90 -22.50 14.96
C VAL A 51 -2.54 -21.59 13.80
N HIS A 52 -2.59 -22.13 12.58
CA HIS A 52 -2.11 -21.46 11.39
C HIS A 52 -2.88 -21.95 10.16
N TYR A 53 -3.24 -21.04 9.26
CA TYR A 53 -3.88 -21.36 7.99
C TYR A 53 -3.16 -20.64 6.85
N VAL A 54 -2.79 -21.38 5.81
CA VAL A 54 -2.08 -20.88 4.64
C VAL A 54 -2.93 -21.12 3.40
N MET A 55 -3.24 -20.04 2.69
CA MET A 55 -3.84 -20.09 1.37
C MET A 55 -2.76 -19.71 0.36
N LYS A 56 -2.43 -20.60 -0.57
CA LYS A 56 -1.60 -20.29 -1.72
C LYS A 56 -2.41 -20.52 -2.97
N GLY A 57 -2.86 -19.45 -3.61
CA GLY A 57 -3.78 -19.54 -4.74
C GLY A 57 -3.51 -18.50 -5.80
N TYR A 58 -3.89 -18.80 -7.03
CA TYR A 58 -3.81 -17.85 -8.13
C TYR A 58 -4.94 -16.82 -7.98
N ASN A 59 -4.57 -15.55 -7.98
CA ASN A 59 -5.52 -14.45 -7.84
C ASN A 59 -6.35 -14.29 -9.11
N ASN A 60 -7.50 -14.97 -9.15
CA ASN A 60 -8.43 -14.87 -10.27
C ASN A 60 -9.09 -13.49 -10.38
N LEU A 61 -9.23 -12.75 -9.26
CA LEU A 61 -9.89 -11.44 -9.24
C LEU A 61 -9.04 -10.37 -9.94
N LEU A 62 -7.72 -10.42 -9.75
CA LEU A 62 -6.77 -9.47 -10.32
C LEU A 62 -5.95 -10.04 -11.48
N GLY A 63 -6.10 -11.33 -11.79
CA GLY A 63 -5.54 -11.99 -12.98
C GLY A 63 -4.02 -11.95 -13.10
N SER A 64 -3.29 -11.87 -11.98
CA SER A 64 -1.85 -11.56 -12.02
C SER A 64 -0.97 -12.71 -11.54
N HIS A 65 -1.03 -13.05 -10.26
CA HIS A 65 -0.02 -13.92 -9.64
C HIS A 65 -0.61 -14.84 -8.58
N TYR A 66 0.23 -15.73 -8.07
CA TYR A 66 -0.08 -16.51 -6.88
C TYR A 66 0.13 -15.64 -5.64
N ASP A 67 -0.91 -15.52 -4.85
CA ASP A 67 -0.84 -14.93 -3.53
C ASP A 67 -0.66 -16.03 -2.48
N LYS A 68 0.14 -15.74 -1.45
CA LYS A 68 0.22 -16.53 -0.22
C LYS A 68 -0.34 -15.69 0.91
N TYR A 69 -1.49 -16.09 1.45
CA TYR A 69 -2.06 -15.55 2.67
C TYR A 69 -1.73 -16.48 3.83
N GLU A 70 -1.24 -15.92 4.93
CA GLU A 70 -0.98 -16.63 6.18
C GLU A 70 -1.83 -16.01 7.28
N LEU A 71 -2.68 -16.83 7.90
CA LEU A 71 -3.56 -16.46 9.00
C LEU A 71 -3.07 -17.20 10.25
N TYR A 72 -2.60 -16.45 11.24
CA TYR A 72 -2.18 -16.98 12.53
C TYR A 72 -3.26 -16.72 13.56
N TYR A 73 -3.71 -17.78 14.23
CA TYR A 73 -4.78 -17.67 15.23
C TYR A 73 -4.16 -17.31 16.58
N SER A 74 -4.48 -16.11 17.09
CA SER A 74 -4.00 -15.67 18.40
C SER A 74 -4.85 -16.19 19.57
N SER A 75 -6.11 -16.50 19.32
CA SER A 75 -7.03 -17.08 20.30
C SER A 75 -8.09 -17.93 19.58
N TYR A 76 -8.64 -18.91 20.30
CA TYR A 76 -9.70 -19.79 19.80
C TYR A 76 -10.64 -20.13 20.94
N GLU A 77 -11.93 -19.89 20.72
CA GLU A 77 -12.98 -20.33 21.61
C GLU A 77 -13.91 -21.27 20.83
N PRO A 78 -14.11 -22.52 21.30
CA PRO A 78 -15.06 -23.42 20.68
C PRO A 78 -16.48 -22.89 20.87
N GLY A 79 -17.21 -22.72 19.78
CA GLY A 79 -18.60 -22.28 19.77
C GLY A 79 -19.43 -23.05 18.75
N SER A 80 -20.74 -23.06 18.94
CA SER A 80 -21.66 -23.52 17.89
C SER A 80 -21.74 -22.46 16.80
N VAL A 81 -21.38 -22.84 15.58
CA VAL A 81 -21.57 -21.99 14.41
C VAL A 81 -22.99 -22.22 13.88
N THR A 82 -23.68 -21.14 13.57
CA THR A 82 -25.02 -21.13 12.97
C THR A 82 -24.93 -20.69 11.51
N ASP A 83 -25.93 -21.02 10.69
CA ASP A 83 -25.96 -20.57 9.29
C ASP A 83 -25.94 -19.03 9.18
N ASP A 84 -26.56 -18.35 10.15
CA ASP A 84 -26.58 -16.90 10.29
C ASP A 84 -25.15 -16.29 10.37
N ASP A 85 -24.15 -17.02 10.88
CA ASP A 85 -22.75 -16.54 10.95
C ASP A 85 -22.10 -16.42 9.56
N PHE A 86 -22.68 -17.07 8.55
CA PHE A 86 -22.21 -17.04 7.16
C PHE A 86 -23.15 -16.28 6.22
N GLU A 87 -24.29 -15.78 6.73
CA GLU A 87 -25.19 -14.97 5.93
C GLU A 87 -24.58 -13.59 5.68
N ILE A 88 -24.46 -13.24 4.40
CA ILE A 88 -23.98 -11.93 3.99
C ILE A 88 -25.10 -10.92 4.23
N ASP A 89 -24.79 -9.82 4.93
CA ASP A 89 -25.73 -8.71 5.11
C ASP A 89 -26.17 -8.15 3.75
N THR A 90 -27.41 -8.47 3.39
CA THR A 90 -28.02 -8.09 2.12
C THR A 90 -28.33 -6.59 2.01
N SER A 91 -28.20 -5.84 3.11
CA SER A 91 -28.31 -4.38 3.08
C SER A 91 -27.07 -3.70 2.48
N ILE A 92 -25.94 -4.42 2.39
CA ILE A 92 -24.70 -3.92 1.79
C ILE A 92 -24.84 -3.91 0.26
N GLN A 93 -24.79 -2.72 -0.33
CA GLN A 93 -24.76 -2.55 -1.78
C GLN A 93 -23.35 -2.83 -2.30
N CYS A 94 -23.18 -3.92 -3.05
CA CYS A 94 -21.93 -4.21 -3.75
C CYS A 94 -21.66 -3.16 -4.84
N GLY A 95 -20.45 -2.60 -4.86
CA GLY A 95 -19.96 -1.76 -5.96
C GLY A 95 -19.16 -2.55 -6.99
N ASN A 96 -18.97 -1.99 -8.18
CA ASN A 96 -18.01 -2.53 -9.15
C ASN A 96 -16.61 -2.56 -8.52
N PHE A 97 -15.90 -3.68 -8.61
CA PHE A 97 -14.48 -3.79 -8.25
C PHE A 97 -13.61 -3.45 -9.47
N PRO A 98 -12.51 -2.68 -9.33
CA PRO A 98 -11.93 -2.10 -8.11
C PRO A 98 -12.58 -0.79 -7.65
N GLY A 99 -13.68 -0.38 -8.27
CA GLY A 99 -14.30 0.94 -8.19
C GLY A 99 -13.95 1.78 -9.42
N PRO A 100 -14.52 2.98 -9.57
CA PRO A 100 -14.13 3.86 -10.68
C PRO A 100 -12.65 4.28 -10.55
N GLY A 101 -11.91 4.18 -11.65
CA GLY A 101 -10.53 4.66 -11.81
C GLY A 101 -9.45 3.57 -11.82
N VAL A 102 -8.54 3.64 -12.79
CA VAL A 102 -7.37 2.74 -12.95
C VAL A 102 -6.39 2.75 -11.76
N GLU A 103 -6.32 3.87 -11.03
CA GLU A 103 -5.40 4.02 -9.89
C GLU A 103 -5.62 2.98 -8.77
N ARG A 104 -6.87 2.53 -8.57
CA ARG A 104 -7.19 1.55 -7.50
C ARG A 104 -6.71 0.14 -7.83
N MET A 105 -6.61 -0.21 -9.11
CA MET A 105 -6.08 -1.52 -9.50
C MET A 105 -4.60 -1.63 -9.13
N VAL A 106 -3.83 -0.55 -9.34
CA VAL A 106 -2.39 -0.51 -9.02
C VAL A 106 -2.14 -0.38 -7.53
N PHE A 107 -3.02 0.34 -6.81
CA PHE A 107 -2.95 0.39 -5.36
C PHE A 107 -3.04 -1.02 -4.75
N ASN A 108 -3.96 -1.86 -5.26
CA ASN A 108 -4.16 -3.22 -4.75
C ASN A 108 -3.25 -4.28 -5.42
N ASN A 109 -2.76 -4.02 -6.63
CA ASN A 109 -1.90 -4.93 -7.39
C ASN A 109 -0.63 -4.23 -7.91
N PRO A 110 0.32 -3.88 -7.02
CA PRO A 110 1.53 -3.18 -7.43
C PRO A 110 2.46 -4.02 -8.32
N MET A 111 2.23 -5.33 -8.41
CA MET A 111 3.09 -6.27 -9.15
C MET A 111 2.65 -6.49 -10.60
N ILE A 112 1.50 -5.94 -11.02
CA ILE A 112 0.94 -6.17 -12.35
C ILE A 112 1.92 -5.79 -13.49
N GLU A 113 2.67 -4.70 -13.32
CA GLU A 113 3.69 -4.26 -14.29
C GLU A 113 4.82 -5.26 -14.48
N PHE A 114 5.18 -6.03 -13.44
CA PHE A 114 6.36 -6.90 -13.46
C PHE A 114 6.00 -8.34 -13.84
N ILE A 115 4.81 -8.81 -13.47
CA ILE A 115 4.38 -10.18 -13.73
C ILE A 115 3.69 -10.30 -15.08
N ASN A 116 2.79 -9.36 -15.38
CA ASN A 116 1.99 -9.39 -16.60
C ASN A 116 2.57 -8.53 -17.72
N ASN A 117 3.61 -7.74 -17.42
CA ASN A 117 4.17 -6.73 -18.34
C ASN A 117 3.10 -5.76 -18.86
N ASP A 118 2.11 -5.44 -18.01
CA ASP A 118 1.01 -4.53 -18.29
C ASP A 118 1.28 -3.17 -17.64
N ASP A 119 1.52 -2.15 -18.48
CA ASP A 119 1.76 -0.76 -18.07
C ASP A 119 0.62 0.19 -18.47
N THR A 120 -0.57 -0.36 -18.78
CA THR A 120 -1.73 0.39 -19.26
C THR A 120 -2.12 1.51 -18.30
N HIS A 121 -2.15 1.22 -16.98
CA HIS A 121 -2.45 2.23 -15.96
C HIS A 121 -1.43 3.37 -15.92
N VAL A 122 -0.15 3.10 -16.18
CA VAL A 122 0.89 4.14 -16.21
C VAL A 122 0.67 5.02 -17.44
N HIS A 123 0.39 4.39 -18.58
CA HIS A 123 0.15 5.11 -19.81
C HIS A 123 -1.07 6.02 -19.72
N GLU A 124 -2.22 5.48 -19.30
CA GLU A 124 -3.46 6.24 -19.12
C GLU A 124 -3.28 7.37 -18.10
N SER A 125 -2.69 7.08 -16.94
CA SER A 125 -2.42 8.09 -15.91
C SER A 125 -1.46 9.19 -16.40
N PHE A 126 -0.49 8.86 -17.25
CA PHE A 126 0.44 9.84 -17.82
C PHE A 126 -0.23 10.74 -18.86
N GLU A 127 -1.14 10.21 -19.67
CA GLU A 127 -1.94 11.00 -20.61
C GLU A 127 -2.87 11.97 -19.86
N ASP A 128 -3.57 11.49 -18.83
CA ASP A 128 -4.39 12.34 -17.94
C ASP A 128 -3.55 13.43 -17.26
N PHE A 129 -2.34 13.07 -16.79
CA PHE A 129 -1.39 14.01 -16.20
C PHE A 129 -0.99 15.11 -17.19
N LYS A 130 -0.69 14.73 -18.44
CA LYS A 130 -0.31 15.69 -19.48
C LYS A 130 -1.45 16.66 -19.77
N GLU A 131 -2.66 16.16 -19.95
CA GLU A 131 -3.84 17.01 -20.19
C GLU A 131 -4.07 17.96 -19.02
N LYS A 132 -4.13 17.42 -17.80
CA LYS A 132 -4.42 18.17 -16.59
C LYS A 132 -3.41 19.26 -16.28
N HIS A 133 -2.14 19.03 -16.58
CA HIS A 133 -1.05 19.96 -16.29
C HIS A 133 -0.52 20.69 -17.53
N GLY A 134 -1.20 20.56 -18.68
CA GLY A 134 -0.83 21.21 -19.93
C GLY A 134 0.59 20.86 -20.40
N LYS A 135 1.03 19.61 -20.22
CA LYS A 135 2.38 19.18 -20.57
C LYS A 135 2.47 18.88 -22.06
N SER A 136 3.51 19.42 -22.68
CA SER A 136 3.92 19.11 -24.05
C SER A 136 5.41 18.85 -24.06
N TYR A 137 5.83 17.83 -24.80
CA TYR A 137 7.23 17.43 -24.92
C TYR A 137 7.68 17.60 -26.36
N SER A 138 8.94 18.01 -26.55
CA SER A 138 9.44 18.50 -27.83
C SER A 138 9.61 17.39 -28.86
N ASP A 139 10.01 16.21 -28.40
CA ASP A 139 10.24 15.03 -29.23
C ASP A 139 9.87 13.74 -28.49
N SER A 140 9.90 12.61 -29.22
CA SER A 140 9.58 11.30 -28.67
C SER A 140 10.58 10.82 -27.61
N THR A 141 11.84 11.26 -27.69
CA THR A 141 12.87 10.89 -26.71
C THR A 141 12.62 11.57 -25.38
N GLU A 142 12.29 12.87 -25.41
CA GLU A 142 11.86 13.63 -24.23
C GLU A 142 10.57 13.02 -23.67
N HIS A 143 9.58 12.72 -24.50
CA HIS A 143 8.33 12.10 -24.07
C HIS A 143 8.58 10.80 -23.31
N GLU A 144 9.35 9.87 -23.87
CA GLU A 144 9.63 8.58 -23.23
C GLU A 144 10.46 8.74 -21.94
N SER A 145 11.43 9.66 -21.94
CA SER A 145 12.20 9.99 -20.73
C SER A 145 11.29 10.52 -19.62
N ARG A 146 10.38 11.45 -19.93
CA ARG A 146 9.41 12.04 -19.00
C ARG A 146 8.40 11.02 -18.51
N LYS A 147 7.89 10.16 -19.40
CA LYS A 147 7.00 9.05 -19.06
C LYS A 147 7.68 8.08 -18.09
N ASN A 148 8.97 7.78 -18.29
CA ASN A 148 9.72 6.91 -17.40
C ASN A 148 9.95 7.55 -16.01
N ILE A 149 10.29 8.84 -15.95
CA ILE A 149 10.39 9.57 -14.67
C ILE A 149 9.04 9.56 -13.96
N TYR A 150 7.97 9.88 -14.68
CA TYR A 150 6.60 9.84 -14.18
C TYR A 150 6.24 8.46 -13.63
N ARG A 151 6.55 7.37 -14.36
CA ARG A 151 6.33 5.99 -13.92
C ARG A 151 6.98 5.72 -12.56
N GLN A 152 8.22 6.16 -12.35
CA GLN A 152 8.90 5.96 -11.06
C GLN A 152 8.27 6.78 -9.94
N ASN A 153 7.92 8.04 -10.21
CA ASN A 153 7.23 8.89 -9.24
C ASN A 153 5.82 8.37 -8.91
N TYR A 154 5.10 7.83 -9.90
CA TYR A 154 3.82 7.14 -9.74
C TYR A 154 3.97 5.97 -8.77
N ARG A 155 4.92 5.07 -9.01
CA ARG A 155 5.21 3.93 -8.11
C ARG A 155 5.59 4.38 -6.70
N TYR A 156 6.41 5.42 -6.58
CA TYR A 156 6.82 5.97 -5.30
C TYR A 156 5.62 6.51 -4.50
N VAL A 157 4.78 7.33 -5.13
CA VAL A 157 3.56 7.86 -4.51
C VAL A 157 2.64 6.73 -4.04
N GLN A 158 2.39 5.72 -4.88
CA GLN A 158 1.54 4.58 -4.51
C GLN A 158 2.14 3.78 -3.35
N SER A 159 3.47 3.60 -3.33
CA SER A 159 4.18 2.92 -2.23
C SER A 159 4.02 3.65 -0.90
N ILE A 160 4.23 4.96 -0.88
CA ILE A 160 4.11 5.79 0.32
C ILE A 160 2.67 5.82 0.83
N ASN A 161 1.68 5.91 -0.07
CA ASN A 161 0.27 5.92 0.31
C ASN A 161 -0.22 4.58 0.87
N ARG A 162 0.43 3.46 0.51
CA ARG A 162 0.16 2.15 1.12
C ARG A 162 0.80 1.97 2.50
N ALA A 163 1.78 2.80 2.86
CA ALA A 163 2.52 2.64 4.11
C ALA A 163 1.74 3.09 5.37
N GLY A 164 0.54 3.69 5.21
CA GLY A 164 -0.30 4.09 6.35
C GLY A 164 0.28 5.25 7.17
N LEU A 165 1.06 6.13 6.53
CA LEU A 165 1.68 7.28 7.19
C LEU A 165 0.64 8.38 7.51
N THR A 166 1.01 9.30 8.39
CA THR A 166 0.18 10.48 8.75
C THR A 166 0.01 11.49 7.61
N TYR A 167 0.65 11.24 6.47
CA TYR A 167 0.55 12.04 5.26
C TYR A 167 0.43 11.14 4.04
N ALA A 168 -0.18 11.69 3.00
CA ALA A 168 -0.27 11.06 1.68
C ALA A 168 0.44 11.93 0.65
N LEU A 169 0.98 11.28 -0.37
CA LEU A 169 1.52 11.93 -1.55
C LEU A 169 0.49 11.92 -2.67
N LYS A 170 0.61 12.90 -3.57
CA LYS A 170 -0.20 13.01 -4.78
C LYS A 170 0.68 13.41 -5.94
N LEU A 171 0.37 12.86 -7.12
CA LEU A 171 0.99 13.29 -8.37
C LEU A 171 0.54 14.72 -8.66
N ASN A 172 1.51 15.62 -8.68
CA ASN A 172 1.33 17.04 -8.94
C ASN A 172 2.09 17.41 -10.22
N GLN A 173 2.10 18.70 -10.58
CA GLN A 173 2.77 19.21 -11.80
C GLN A 173 4.27 18.88 -11.92
N MET A 174 4.92 18.43 -10.85
CA MET A 174 6.34 18.06 -10.79
C MET A 174 6.54 16.54 -10.88
N ALA A 175 5.49 15.76 -11.15
CA ALA A 175 5.56 14.30 -11.22
C ALA A 175 6.47 13.78 -12.35
N ASP A 176 6.78 14.59 -13.37
CA ASP A 176 7.71 14.28 -14.47
C ASP A 176 9.11 14.87 -14.27
N TYR A 177 9.44 15.39 -13.08
CA TYR A 177 10.73 16.02 -12.79
C TYR A 177 11.74 15.01 -12.24
N ASN A 178 12.98 15.14 -12.69
CA ASN A 178 14.12 14.42 -12.12
C ASN A 178 14.76 15.19 -10.95
N ASP A 179 15.66 14.55 -10.22
CA ASP A 179 16.31 15.13 -9.03
C ASP A 179 17.08 16.43 -9.31
N ASN A 180 17.67 16.57 -10.50
CA ASN A 180 18.40 17.78 -10.88
C ASN A 180 17.45 18.96 -11.09
N GLU A 181 16.31 18.72 -11.72
CA GLU A 181 15.25 19.73 -11.90
C GLU A 181 14.64 20.13 -10.56
N PHE A 182 14.39 19.15 -9.68
CA PHE A 182 13.99 19.40 -8.30
C PHE A 182 15.02 20.27 -7.56
N ARG A 183 16.31 20.03 -7.76
CA ARG A 183 17.36 20.81 -7.12
C ARG A 183 17.32 22.29 -7.53
N MET A 184 16.96 22.60 -8.77
CA MET A 184 16.86 23.98 -9.24
C MET A 184 15.69 24.75 -8.62
N ILE A 185 14.59 24.06 -8.28
CA ILE A 185 13.39 24.70 -7.71
C ILE A 185 13.36 24.73 -6.17
N ARG A 186 14.28 24.04 -5.49
CA ARG A 186 14.37 23.98 -4.01
C ARG A 186 14.81 25.30 -3.34
N GLY A 187 14.92 26.39 -4.10
CA GLY A 187 15.17 27.73 -3.57
C GLY A 187 16.59 27.92 -3.01
N ARG A 188 16.75 28.95 -2.17
CA ARG A 188 18.05 29.34 -1.61
C ARG A 188 18.40 28.48 -0.39
N LEU A 189 19.65 28.04 -0.34
CA LEU A 189 20.23 27.45 0.85
C LEU A 189 20.45 28.52 1.93
N PRO A 190 20.36 28.17 3.22
CA PRO A 190 20.59 29.11 4.31
C PRO A 190 21.98 29.75 4.21
N SER A 191 22.04 31.08 4.33
CA SER A 191 23.30 31.83 4.42
C SER A 191 23.80 31.80 5.86
N SER A 192 25.06 31.45 6.07
CA SER A 192 25.72 31.56 7.37
C SER A 192 26.12 33.01 7.67
N GLY A 193 25.91 33.46 8.90
CA GLY A 193 26.39 34.76 9.39
C GLY A 193 25.26 35.76 9.70
N TYR A 194 25.66 36.91 10.23
CA TYR A 194 24.74 38.00 10.55
C TYR A 194 24.22 38.65 9.26
N ASN A 195 22.90 38.71 9.11
CA ASN A 195 22.23 39.21 7.90
C ASN A 195 21.78 40.68 8.01
N GLY A 196 22.21 41.41 9.05
CA GLY A 196 21.78 42.79 9.28
C GLY A 196 20.40 42.94 9.94
N GLY A 197 19.75 41.83 10.29
CA GLY A 197 18.45 41.84 10.98
C GLY A 197 18.56 42.32 12.43
N LYS A 198 17.51 42.99 12.93
CA LYS A 198 17.37 43.27 14.36
C LYS A 198 17.08 41.97 15.11
N ALA A 199 17.63 41.84 16.32
CA ALA A 199 17.28 40.73 17.21
C ALA A 199 15.80 40.79 17.59
N PHE A 200 15.16 39.64 17.71
CA PHE A 200 13.78 39.53 18.21
C PHE A 200 13.76 39.85 19.72
N PRO A 201 13.03 40.90 20.17
CA PRO A 201 13.02 41.31 21.57
C PRO A 201 12.07 40.43 22.38
N LYS A 202 12.53 39.24 22.75
CA LYS A 202 11.71 38.21 23.42
C LYS A 202 11.10 38.70 24.74
N GLU A 203 11.80 39.58 25.44
CA GLU A 203 11.41 40.13 26.74
C GLU A 203 10.14 40.98 26.67
N GLU A 204 9.82 41.55 25.50
CA GLU A 204 8.63 42.36 25.27
C GLU A 204 7.36 41.51 25.03
N PHE A 205 7.51 40.20 24.77
CA PHE A 205 6.42 39.29 24.41
C PHE A 205 6.35 38.11 25.39
N SER A 206 5.76 38.35 26.57
CA SER A 206 5.65 37.35 27.66
C SER A 206 4.29 36.66 27.77
N GLU A 207 3.32 37.03 26.93
CA GLU A 207 1.97 36.46 26.95
C GLU A 207 1.91 35.03 26.37
N ALA A 208 0.95 34.25 26.87
CA ALA A 208 0.70 32.91 26.36
C ALA A 208 0.16 32.99 24.92
N VAL A 209 0.73 32.16 24.04
CA VAL A 209 0.32 32.04 22.63
C VAL A 209 -0.75 30.96 22.47
N PRO A 210 -1.61 31.05 21.44
CA PRO A 210 -2.62 30.02 21.17
C PRO A 210 -2.00 28.70 20.73
N ASP A 211 -2.71 27.59 20.98
CA ASP A 211 -2.28 26.23 20.57
C ASP A 211 -2.20 26.06 19.04
N ALA A 212 -2.97 26.85 18.28
CA ALA A 212 -2.93 26.90 16.83
C ALA A 212 -3.24 28.31 16.31
N LEU A 213 -2.53 28.74 15.26
CA LEU A 213 -2.73 30.03 14.61
C LEU A 213 -2.65 29.88 13.09
N ASP A 214 -3.68 30.35 12.37
CA ASP A 214 -3.73 30.36 10.91
C ASP A 214 -3.97 31.78 10.39
N TRP A 215 -2.92 32.42 9.86
CA TRP A 215 -2.97 33.78 9.33
C TRP A 215 -3.91 33.96 8.13
N ARG A 216 -4.27 32.88 7.43
CA ARG A 216 -5.22 32.93 6.30
C ARG A 216 -6.60 33.39 6.73
N LEU A 217 -7.01 33.03 7.95
CA LEU A 217 -8.30 33.44 8.53
C LEU A 217 -8.37 34.94 8.79
N TYR A 218 -7.22 35.59 8.86
CA TYR A 218 -7.08 37.03 9.09
C TYR A 218 -6.78 37.81 7.82
N GLY A 219 -6.66 37.14 6.67
CA GLY A 219 -6.35 37.77 5.38
C GLY A 219 -4.94 38.36 5.29
N ILE A 220 -4.01 37.92 6.16
CA ILE A 220 -2.62 38.43 6.22
C ILE A 220 -1.67 37.49 5.47
N THR A 221 -2.08 37.03 4.30
CA THR A 221 -1.23 36.24 3.41
C THR A 221 -0.90 37.04 2.16
N LEU A 222 0.39 37.07 1.80
CA LEU A 222 0.89 37.61 0.54
C LEU A 222 0.47 36.74 -0.65
#